data_AF-A0AAW9EGE6-F1
#
_entry.id   AF-A0AAW9EGE6-F1
#
_cell.length_a   1.000
_cell.length_b   1.000
_cell.length_c   1.000
_cell.angle_alpha   90.00
_cell.angle_beta   90.00
_cell.angle_gamma   90.00
#
_symmetry.space_group_name_H-M   'P 1'
#
loop_
_entity.id
_entity.type
_entity.pdbx_description
1 polymer ?
#
loop_
_entity_poly.entity_id
_entity_poly.type
_entity_poly.pdbx_seq_one_letter_code
_entity_poly.pdbx_strand_id
1 'polypeptide(L)' 'FELRWFTTQGEINLCGHATLAAAHVIFEHLDYPDTKIHFATRFVGPLTVTRSGEWLTLDFPAWQSESAMPPALLLETLG' A
#
# COMPACT_ATOMS: atom_id res chain seq x y z
N PHE A 1 3.88 -4.07 13.93
CA PHE A 1 4.49 -2.73 13.76
C PHE A 1 3.39 -1.69 13.62
N GLU A 2 3.58 -0.46 14.11
CA GLU A 2 2.68 0.66 13.79
C GLU A 2 3.22 1.40 12.56
N LEU A 3 2.36 1.71 11.60
CA LEU A 3 2.75 2.35 10.33
C LEU A 3 1.88 3.58 10.03
N ARG A 4 2.55 4.66 9.64
CA ARG A 4 1.96 5.96 9.28
C ARG A 4 2.68 6.50 8.04
N TRP A 5 1.96 7.22 7.19
CA TRP A 5 2.52 7.78 5.95
C TRP A 5 2.37 9.29 5.93
N PHE A 6 3.45 9.98 5.58
CA PHE A 6 3.49 11.44 5.53
C PHE A 6 3.96 11.89 4.15
N THR A 7 3.22 12.85 3.60
CA THR A 7 3.64 13.65 2.44
C THR A 7 4.20 14.98 2.93
N THR A 8 4.67 15.81 2.01
CA THR A 8 5.06 17.19 2.32
C THR A 8 3.91 18.03 2.88
N GLN A 9 2.65 17.63 2.66
CA GLN A 9 1.46 18.35 3.09
C GLN A 9 0.85 17.78 4.39
N GLY A 10 1.28 16.61 4.85
CA GLY A 10 0.77 15.98 6.07
C GLY A 10 0.57 14.48 5.97
N GLU A 11 -0.04 13.92 7.03
CA GLU A 11 -0.36 12.50 7.13
C GLU A 11 -1.46 12.10 6.15
N ILE A 12 -1.29 10.97 5.47
CA ILE A 12 -2.30 10.40 4.57
C ILE A 12 -2.74 9.01 5.06
N ASN A 13 -3.92 8.59 4.62
CA ASN A 13 -4.56 7.39 5.14
C ASN A 13 -3.87 6.08 4.73
N LEU A 14 -3.28 6.03 3.52
CA LEU A 14 -2.70 4.83 2.96
C LEU A 14 -1.75 5.18 1.80
N CYS A 15 -0.63 4.46 1.71
CA CYS A 15 0.30 4.54 0.57
C CYS A 15 0.95 3.17 0.34
N GLY A 16 0.41 2.39 -0.60
CA GLY A 16 0.78 0.98 -0.77
C GLY A 16 2.26 0.74 -1.08
N HIS A 17 2.85 1.54 -1.97
CA HIS A 17 4.27 1.44 -2.31
C HIS A 17 5.18 1.76 -1.12
N ALA A 18 4.82 2.75 -0.29
CA ALA A 18 5.57 3.04 0.93
C ALA A 18 5.43 1.92 1.98
N THR A 19 4.28 1.24 2.06
CA THR A 19 4.10 0.05 2.91
C THR A 19 5.04 -1.08 2.50
N LEU A 20 5.14 -1.38 1.20
CA LEU A 20 6.06 -2.39 0.68
C LEU A 20 7.53 -2.02 0.94
N ALA A 21 7.89 -0.74 0.77
CA ALA A 21 9.23 -0.27 1.08
C ALA A 21 9.58 -0.45 2.58
N ALA A 22 8.66 -0.13 3.49
CA ALA A 22 8.86 -0.36 4.91
C ALA A 22 9.01 -1.86 5.25
N ALA A 23 8.18 -2.71 4.63
CA ALA A 23 8.28 -4.16 4.81
C ALA A 23 9.61 -4.72 4.30
N HIS A 24 10.10 -4.23 3.16
CA HIS A 24 11.41 -4.60 2.63
C HIS A 24 12.53 -4.33 3.63
N VAL A 25 12.57 -3.12 4.22
CA VAL A 25 13.58 -2.78 5.24
C VAL A 25 13.48 -3.70 6.46
N ILE A 26 12.27 -4.02 6.93
CA ILE A 26 12.08 -4.91 8.08
C ILE A 26 12.60 -6.34 7.76
N PHE A 27 12.30 -6.85 6.57
CA PHE A 27 12.73 -8.18 6.15
C PHE A 27 14.25 -8.28 5.90
N GLU A 28 14.85 -7.26 5.30
CA GLU A 28 16.24 -7.31 4.81
C GLU A 28 17.27 -6.70 5.77
N HIS A 29 16.83 -5.85 6.72
CA HIS A 29 17.75 -5.12 7.59
C HIS A 29 17.48 -5.29 9.08
N LEU A 30 16.35 -5.87 9.46
CA LEU A 30 15.99 -6.10 10.87
C LEU A 30 15.87 -7.59 11.23
N ASP A 31 16.37 -8.48 10.35
CA ASP A 31 16.37 -9.94 10.53
C ASP A 31 15.01 -10.50 10.96
N TYR A 32 13.93 -9.96 10.38
CA TYR A 32 12.59 -10.37 10.77
C TYR A 32 12.33 -11.84 10.37
N PRO A 33 12.03 -12.73 11.33
CA PRO A 33 12.12 -14.17 11.11
C PRO A 33 10.92 -14.75 10.35
N ASP A 34 9.76 -14.07 10.42
CA ASP A 34 8.54 -14.57 9.78
C ASP A 34 8.48 -14.16 8.30
N THR A 35 7.56 -14.78 7.56
CA THR A 35 7.26 -14.41 6.17
C THR A 35 6.14 -13.38 6.06
N LYS A 36 5.52 -12.99 7.18
CA LYS A 36 4.38 -12.06 7.20
C LYS A 36 4.58 -10.96 8.23
N ILE A 37 4.37 -9.72 7.81
CA ILE A 37 4.35 -8.56 8.69
C ILE A 37 2.93 -8.03 8.78
N HIS A 38 2.46 -7.82 10.01
CA HIS A 38 1.21 -7.14 10.30
C HIS A 38 1.50 -5.70 10.73
N PHE A 39 0.97 -4.76 9.95
CA PHE A 39 1.00 -3.33 10.25
C PHE A 39 -0.34 -2.90 10.84
N ALA A 40 -0.28 -2.35 12.06
CA ALA A 40 -1.38 -1.55 12.60
C ALA A 40 -1.29 -0.15 11.99
N THR A 41 -2.38 0.30 11.39
CA THR A 41 -2.46 1.62 10.75
C THR A 41 -3.57 2.43 11.40
N ARG A 42 -3.46 3.76 11.35
CA ARG A 42 -4.38 4.65 12.06
C ARG A 42 -5.79 4.69 11.46
N PHE A 43 -5.92 4.61 10.14
CA PHE A 43 -7.15 4.96 9.43
C PHE A 43 -7.78 3.84 8.60
N VAL A 44 -6.99 2.90 8.09
CA VAL A 44 -7.45 1.90 7.11
C VAL A 44 -7.49 0.48 7.66
N GLY A 45 -7.26 0.32 8.96
CA GLY A 45 -7.22 -0.97 9.63
C GLY A 45 -5.87 -1.69 9.43
N PRO A 46 -5.79 -2.98 9.80
CA PRO A 46 -4.56 -3.73 9.69
C PRO A 46 -4.22 -4.01 8.22
N LEU A 47 -2.94 -3.85 7.86
CA LEU A 47 -2.40 -4.26 6.57
C LEU A 47 -1.44 -5.43 6.77
N THR A 48 -1.43 -6.36 5.81
CA THR A 48 -0.52 -7.51 5.84
C THR A 48 0.36 -7.50 4.60
N VAL A 49 1.67 -7.59 4.82
CA VAL A 49 2.65 -7.84 3.75
C VAL A 49 3.22 -9.23 3.94
N THR A 50 3.23 -10.02 2.86
CA THR A 50 3.81 -11.37 2.83
C THR A 50 5.03 -11.38 1.91
N ARG A 51 6.13 -11.99 2.36
CA ARG A 51 7.34 -12.25 1.55
C ARG A 51 7.33 -13.66 0.98
N SER A 52 7.64 -13.79 -0.31
CA SER A 52 7.82 -15.06 -1.01
C SER A 52 9.05 -14.94 -1.92
N GLY A 53 10.21 -15.38 -1.41
CA GLY A 53 11.49 -15.07 -2.04
C GLY A 53 11.71 -13.56 -2.12
N GLU A 54 12.04 -13.07 -3.31
CA GLU A 54 12.23 -11.63 -3.60
C GLU A 54 10.92 -10.83 -3.71
N TRP A 55 9.78 -11.50 -3.72
CA TRP A 55 8.48 -10.85 -3.91
C TRP A 55 7.86 -10.45 -2.57
N LEU A 56 7.35 -9.22 -2.52
CA LEU A 56 6.51 -8.73 -1.45
C LEU A 56 5.10 -8.49 -1.97
N THR A 57 4.12 -9.10 -1.30
CA THR A 57 2.70 -8.97 -1.63
C THR A 57 1.98 -8.21 -0.52
N LEU A 58 1.32 -7.11 -0.89
CA LEU A 58 0.44 -6.35 -0.02
C LEU A 58 -1.02 -6.69 -0.35
N ASP A 59 -1.78 -7.04 0.68
CA ASP A 59 -3.20 -7.37 0.55
C ASP A 59 -4.08 -6.11 0.68
N PHE A 60 -4.98 -5.92 -0.28
CA PHE A 60 -5.99 -4.87 -0.28
C PHE A 60 -7.38 -5.43 -0.58
N PRO A 61 -8.45 -4.83 -0.03
CA PRO A 61 -9.80 -5.14 -0.46
C PRO A 61 -9.95 -4.80 -1.95
N ALA A 62 -10.45 -5.77 -2.71
CA ALA A 62 -10.77 -5.54 -4.11
C ALA A 62 -11.96 -4.56 -4.22
N TRP A 63 -11.80 -3.51 -5.03
CA TRP A 63 -12.91 -2.64 -5.44
C TRP A 63 -13.37 -3.01 -6.84
N GLN A 64 -14.67 -3.24 -7.00
CA GLN A 64 -15.26 -3.49 -8.31
C GLN A 64 -15.46 -2.16 -9.04
N SER A 65 -15.02 -2.11 -10.28
CA SER A 65 -15.30 -1.00 -11.18
C SER A 65 -16.64 -1.21 -11.87
N GLU A 66 -17.41 -0.13 -12.03
CA GLU A 66 -18.62 -0.12 -12.84
C GLU A 66 -18.36 0.57 -14.18
N SER A 67 -19.09 0.16 -15.22
CA SER A 67 -19.06 0.85 -16.50
C SER A 67 -19.64 2.26 -16.35
N ALA A 68 -18.92 3.27 -16.84
CA ALA A 68 -19.35 4.65 -16.81
C ALA A 68 -19.04 5.34 -18.13
N MET A 69 -19.92 6.25 -18.55
CA MET A 69 -19.65 7.10 -19.70
C MET A 69 -18.64 8.18 -19.29
N PRO A 70 -17.44 8.24 -19.90
CA PRO A 70 -16.43 9.21 -19.51
C PRO A 70 -16.87 10.64 -19.89
N PRO A 71 -16.59 11.66 -19.06
CA PRO A 71 -16.78 13.05 -19.46
C PRO A 71 -15.97 13.38 -20.71
N ALA A 72 -16.53 14.15 -21.65
CA ALA A 72 -15.83 14.51 -22.89
C ALA A 72 -14.46 15.19 -22.62
N LEU A 73 -14.41 16.09 -21.64
CA LEU A 73 -13.17 16.77 -21.22
C LEU A 73 -12.08 15.79 -20.73
N LEU A 74 -12.48 14.66 -20.12
CA LEU A 74 -11.51 13.62 -19.71
C LEU A 74 -10.83 13.03 -20.95
N LEU A 75 -11.59 12.73 -22.01
CA LEU A 75 -11.04 12.16 -23.24
C LEU A 75 -10.15 13.15 -23.99
N GLU A 76 -10.49 14.44 -23.99
CA GLU A 76 -9.71 15.49 -24.66
C GLU A 76 -8.37 15.81 -23.97
N THR A 77 -8.24 15.47 -22.68
CA THR A 77 -7.05 15.76 -21.87
C THR A 77 -6.19 14.53 -21.59
N LEU A 78 -6.69 13.34 -21.90
CA LEU A 78 -5.87 12.14 -21.99
C LEU A 78 -4.96 12.31 -23.21
N GLY A 79 -3.65 12.33 -22.96
CA GLY A 79 -2.59 12.81 -23.86
C GLY A 79 -2.63 12.33 -25.31
#